data_AF-A0A0S8JTC7-F1
#
_entry.id   AF-A0A0S8JTC7-F1
#
_cell.length_a   1.000
_cell.length_b   1.000
_cell.length_c   1.000
_cell.angle_alpha   90.00
_cell.angle_beta   90.00
_cell.angle_gamma   90.00
#
_symmetry.space_group_name_H-M   'P 1'
#
loop_
_entity.id
_entity.type
_entity.pdbx_description
1 polymer ?
#
loop_
_entity_poly.entity_id
_entity_poly.type
_entity_poly.pdbx_seq_one_letter_code
_entity_poly.pdbx_strand_id
1 'polypeptide(L)'
;MPCTSYAQAASSPDSKPSGSYQESSLGKYRQQLTSFRAEFRSVEMPDCRFFLFGMGNRTKLIYKNGCLIHAITGEIVYQWRINNDAIIPNEYRVEIKTPDGIVILYENEEGVFIRGKGKDKPIPGTNSAVTLPCFTGHPYSEILKVLNHEILINVIDSKPLPNFLVYDNPWRRDAAMMAMCLKHTGNLALIKDWVLGLTDPYDRNNAGETEADNLGQTLFLLSLFTDQTHPLVVEILEEAKRYEVEDGHGRYIRGRSDFHEAPVYQTKWLKFGLRSLELEDDYTIPQMQDNYASLFWWDYKDTYMPGTIDAGEDWKHDRYPYIGWAADHFHRKKRNPISSRDYPLTWEIQASQAMYSGMKIIDGIYVEQKTAVPHTWHAAEVFLYLIDLIKQNQL
;
A
#
# COMPACT_ATOMS: atom_id res chain seq x y z
N MET A 1 -37.30 15.87 1.42
CA MET A 1 -37.28 16.98 2.40
C MET A 1 -38.27 16.66 3.51
N PRO A 2 -38.04 17.04 4.78
CA PRO A 2 -37.01 17.95 5.29
C PRO A 2 -35.78 17.18 5.84
N CYS A 3 -34.53 17.61 5.62
CA CYS A 3 -33.84 18.83 6.07
C CYS A 3 -33.72 18.95 7.59
N THR A 4 -32.59 18.48 8.12
CA THR A 4 -32.00 19.01 9.35
C THR A 4 -30.52 19.29 9.12
N SER A 5 -30.26 20.57 8.93
CA SER A 5 -28.95 21.23 8.90
C SER A 5 -28.27 21.14 10.26
N TYR A 6 -26.98 20.82 10.30
CA TYR A 6 -26.13 21.22 11.42
C TYR A 6 -25.26 22.40 11.00
N ALA A 7 -25.36 23.44 11.82
CA ALA A 7 -24.95 24.80 11.58
C ALA A 7 -23.43 24.98 11.60
N GLN A 8 -22.99 25.93 10.76
CA GLN A 8 -21.69 26.60 10.83
C GLN A 8 -21.55 27.36 12.15
N ALA A 9 -20.46 27.12 12.88
CA ALA A 9 -19.99 28.03 13.91
C ALA A 9 -18.81 28.83 13.35
N ALA A 10 -19.05 30.13 13.15
CA ALA A 10 -18.02 31.11 12.83
C ALA A 10 -17.16 31.38 14.07
N SER A 11 -15.83 31.34 13.93
CA SER A 11 -14.88 31.85 14.92
C SER A 11 -14.23 33.13 14.41
N SER A 12 -14.30 34.17 15.25
CA SER A 12 -13.76 35.51 15.02
C SER A 12 -12.22 35.52 15.13
N PRO A 13 -11.51 36.41 14.41
CA PRO A 13 -10.06 36.49 14.44
C PRO A 13 -9.59 37.47 15.52
N ASP A 14 -8.67 37.06 16.40
CA ASP A 14 -7.50 37.90 16.73
C ASP A 14 -6.46 37.23 17.65
N SER A 15 -5.21 37.61 17.37
CA SER A 15 -3.97 37.55 18.17
C SER A 15 -3.12 36.26 18.26
N LYS A 16 -1.86 36.44 17.84
CA LYS A 16 -0.65 35.58 17.75
C LYS A 16 -0.03 35.26 19.14
N PRO A 17 0.83 34.21 19.34
CA PRO A 17 2.10 34.02 18.61
C PRO A 17 2.32 32.62 17.99
N SER A 18 3.08 32.65 16.90
CA SER A 18 3.45 31.56 16.00
C SER A 18 4.55 30.66 16.57
N GLY A 19 4.14 29.63 17.32
CA GLY A 19 4.98 28.49 17.68
C GLY A 19 4.27 27.57 18.68
N SER A 20 3.41 26.65 18.22
CA SER A 20 2.83 25.64 19.14
C SER A 20 2.01 24.49 18.50
N TYR A 21 1.55 24.56 17.25
CA TYR A 21 0.69 23.49 16.68
C TYR A 21 1.42 22.49 15.75
N GLN A 22 2.62 22.83 15.30
CA GLN A 22 3.34 22.08 14.25
C GLN A 22 4.37 21.11 14.83
N GLU A 23 5.08 21.54 15.89
CA GLU A 23 5.85 20.64 16.74
C GLU A 23 4.95 19.60 17.43
N SER A 24 3.67 19.90 17.64
CA SER A 24 2.72 18.94 18.23
C SER A 24 2.24 17.86 17.26
N SER A 25 2.06 18.13 15.96
CA SER A 25 1.65 17.08 15.00
C SER A 25 2.79 16.09 14.71
N LEU A 26 3.99 16.60 14.36
CA LEU A 26 5.16 15.75 14.16
C LEU A 26 5.56 15.03 15.46
N GLY A 27 5.42 15.71 16.61
CA GLY A 27 5.63 15.11 17.93
C GLY A 27 4.67 13.96 18.21
N LYS A 28 3.37 14.14 17.93
CA LYS A 28 2.35 13.08 18.05
C LYS A 28 2.67 11.90 17.15
N TYR A 29 3.05 12.15 15.90
CA TYR A 29 3.43 11.09 14.97
C TYR A 29 4.63 10.28 15.49
N ARG A 30 5.70 10.94 15.92
CA ARG A 30 6.89 10.28 16.50
C ARG A 30 6.60 9.55 17.80
N GLN A 31 5.67 10.05 18.61
CA GLN A 31 5.20 9.35 19.80
C GLN A 31 4.48 8.06 19.40
N GLN A 32 3.58 8.10 18.42
CA GLN A 32 2.92 6.91 17.89
C GLN A 32 3.93 5.90 17.32
N LEU A 33 4.93 6.36 16.56
CA LEU A 33 6.00 5.49 16.05
C LEU A 33 6.81 4.84 17.18
N THR A 34 7.16 5.60 18.22
CA THR A 34 7.86 5.06 19.39
C THR A 34 7.05 3.95 20.06
N SER A 35 5.76 4.20 20.32
CA SER A 35 4.87 3.18 20.91
C SER A 35 4.72 1.97 19.99
N PHE A 36 4.52 2.20 18.69
CA PHE A 36 4.37 1.14 17.71
C PHE A 36 5.64 0.27 17.64
N ARG A 37 6.84 0.87 17.59
CA ARG A 37 8.11 0.13 17.54
C ARG A 37 8.51 -0.52 18.87
N ALA A 38 7.83 -0.18 19.96
CA ALA A 38 7.97 -0.87 21.23
C ALA A 38 7.01 -2.07 21.34
N GLU A 39 5.82 -1.97 20.74
CA GLU A 39 4.83 -3.04 20.68
C GLU A 39 5.13 -4.07 19.58
N PHE A 40 5.64 -3.61 18.45
CA PHE A 40 6.05 -4.38 17.28
C PHE A 40 7.58 -4.27 17.09
N ARG A 41 8.13 -4.91 16.06
CA ARG A 41 9.56 -4.81 15.75
C ARG A 41 9.87 -3.55 14.93
N SER A 42 11.15 -3.15 14.90
CA SER A 42 11.67 -2.22 13.89
C SER A 42 12.92 -2.77 13.22
N VAL A 43 13.15 -2.36 11.97
CA VAL A 43 14.35 -2.70 11.20
C VAL A 43 15.05 -1.42 10.78
N GLU A 44 16.37 -1.37 10.96
CA GLU A 44 17.18 -0.24 10.54
C GLU A 44 17.17 -0.10 9.01
N MET A 45 16.82 1.08 8.52
CA MET A 45 16.81 1.42 7.09
C MET A 45 17.78 2.57 6.81
N PRO A 46 18.32 2.69 5.58
CA PRO A 46 19.25 3.76 5.23
C PRO A 46 18.77 5.16 5.61
N ASP A 47 19.70 5.98 6.14
CA ASP A 47 19.44 7.39 6.47
C ASP A 47 19.45 8.27 5.21
N CYS A 48 18.39 8.16 4.42
CA CYS A 48 18.15 9.01 3.26
C CYS A 48 16.99 9.96 3.57
N ARG A 49 17.25 11.27 3.60
CA ARG A 49 16.21 12.29 3.82
C ARG A 49 15.58 12.70 2.48
N PHE A 50 14.37 12.21 2.23
CA PHE A 50 13.54 12.59 1.09
C PHE A 50 12.05 12.47 1.45
N PHE A 51 11.18 13.07 0.65
CA PHE A 51 9.73 12.88 0.75
C PHE A 51 9.10 12.78 -0.64
N LEU A 52 8.14 11.87 -0.80
CA LEU A 52 7.44 11.68 -2.08
C LEU A 52 6.11 12.45 -2.07
N PHE A 53 5.82 13.12 -3.17
CA PHE A 53 4.54 13.76 -3.43
C PHE A 53 3.93 13.22 -4.72
N GLY A 54 2.61 13.36 -4.85
CA GLY A 54 1.87 12.90 -6.03
C GLY A 54 1.07 11.62 -5.77
N MET A 55 0.33 11.59 -4.66
CA MET A 55 -0.63 10.53 -4.33
C MET A 55 -1.67 10.33 -5.43
N GLY A 56 -2.06 9.08 -5.70
CA GLY A 56 -3.00 8.74 -6.78
C GLY A 56 -2.40 8.99 -8.16
N ASN A 57 -3.20 9.28 -9.18
CA ASN A 57 -2.72 9.45 -10.57
C ASN A 57 -2.02 10.79 -10.86
N ARG A 58 -1.48 11.46 -9.84
CA ARG A 58 -0.77 12.73 -9.96
C ARG A 58 0.64 12.55 -10.49
N THR A 59 1.22 13.61 -11.05
CA THR A 59 2.67 13.71 -11.30
C THR A 59 3.45 13.36 -10.04
N LYS A 60 4.37 12.41 -10.16
CA LYS A 60 5.22 11.92 -9.06
C LYS A 60 6.39 12.86 -8.86
N LEU A 61 6.60 13.31 -7.63
CA LEU A 61 7.63 14.27 -7.27
C LEU A 61 8.43 13.79 -6.05
N ILE A 62 9.70 14.18 -5.99
CA ILE A 62 10.60 13.88 -4.89
C ILE A 62 11.12 15.21 -4.34
N TYR A 63 10.91 15.45 -3.06
CA TYR A 63 11.67 16.46 -2.34
C TYR A 63 12.96 15.83 -1.79
N LYS A 64 14.12 16.40 -2.14
CA LYS A 64 15.43 16.03 -1.58
C LYS A 64 16.36 17.23 -1.54
N ASN A 65 16.95 17.53 -0.38
CA ASN A 65 17.99 18.55 -0.21
C ASN A 65 17.67 19.91 -0.85
N GLY A 66 16.46 20.44 -0.61
CA GLY A 66 16.06 21.73 -1.17
C GLY A 66 15.72 21.70 -2.67
N CYS A 67 15.61 20.53 -3.27
CA CYS A 67 15.16 20.36 -4.65
C CYS A 67 13.80 19.63 -4.65
N LEU A 68 12.90 20.08 -5.51
CA LEU A 68 11.73 19.31 -5.91
C LEU A 68 11.95 18.77 -7.31
N ILE A 69 11.94 17.46 -7.44
CA ILE A 69 12.40 16.72 -8.61
C ILE A 69 11.22 15.94 -9.18
N HIS A 70 11.06 15.92 -10.50
CA HIS A 70 10.10 15.04 -11.16
C HIS A 70 10.61 13.59 -11.09
N ALA A 71 9.87 12.70 -10.42
CA ALA A 71 10.37 11.38 -10.02
C ALA A 71 10.68 10.46 -11.21
N ILE A 72 9.98 10.63 -12.34
CA ILE A 72 10.19 9.81 -13.55
C ILE A 72 11.31 10.35 -14.44
N THR A 73 11.36 11.68 -14.68
CA THR A 73 12.32 12.28 -15.62
C THR A 73 13.63 12.69 -14.96
N GLY A 74 13.67 12.84 -13.64
CA GLY A 74 14.80 13.39 -12.90
C GLY A 74 14.96 14.91 -13.02
N GLU A 75 14.03 15.60 -13.68
CA GLU A 75 14.09 17.04 -13.87
C GLU A 75 13.88 17.78 -12.54
N ILE A 76 14.73 18.78 -12.26
CA ILE A 76 14.56 19.67 -11.12
C ILE A 76 13.46 20.68 -11.47
N VAL A 77 12.29 20.54 -10.85
CA VAL A 77 11.13 21.42 -11.03
C VAL A 77 11.32 22.73 -10.25
N TYR A 78 11.85 22.64 -9.04
CA TYR A 78 12.18 23.78 -8.19
C TYR A 78 13.44 23.52 -7.38
N GLN A 79 14.17 24.59 -7.08
CA GLN A 79 15.34 24.55 -6.21
C GLN A 79 15.35 25.75 -5.27
N TRP A 80 15.65 25.49 -4.00
CA TRP A 80 15.78 26.51 -2.96
C TRP A 80 17.17 26.47 -2.35
N ARG A 81 17.68 27.65 -1.98
CA ARG A 81 18.79 27.74 -1.05
C ARG A 81 18.26 27.49 0.36
N ILE A 82 18.61 26.35 0.93
CA ILE A 82 18.09 25.91 2.23
C ILE A 82 19.08 26.23 3.34
N ASN A 83 18.56 26.72 4.47
CA ASN A 83 19.26 26.76 5.75
C ASN A 83 18.96 25.48 6.55
N ASN A 84 17.70 25.05 6.53
CA ASN A 84 17.22 23.81 7.15
C ASN A 84 15.87 23.40 6.54
N ASP A 85 15.48 22.15 6.72
CA ASP A 85 14.17 21.63 6.34
C ASP A 85 13.60 20.66 7.39
N ALA A 86 12.28 20.49 7.37
CA ALA A 86 11.57 19.51 8.19
C ALA A 86 10.54 18.78 7.34
N ILE A 87 10.63 17.45 7.30
CA ILE A 87 9.65 16.57 6.65
C ILE A 87 8.64 16.16 7.72
N ILE A 88 7.36 16.32 7.43
CA ILE A 88 6.23 16.03 8.33
C ILE A 88 5.32 15.03 7.58
N PRO A 89 5.64 13.73 7.61
CA PRO A 89 5.00 12.74 6.74
C PRO A 89 3.49 12.62 6.94
N ASN A 90 3.03 12.68 8.20
CA ASN A 90 1.62 12.55 8.56
C ASN A 90 0.75 13.76 8.18
N GLU A 91 1.38 14.87 7.77
CA GLU A 91 0.73 16.07 7.23
C GLU A 91 1.02 16.25 5.73
N TYR A 92 1.66 15.26 5.10
CA TYR A 92 2.08 15.27 3.69
C TYR A 92 2.79 16.56 3.30
N ARG A 93 3.77 16.97 4.12
CA ARG A 93 4.32 18.34 4.08
C ARG A 93 5.83 18.37 4.32
N VAL A 94 6.49 19.32 3.66
CA VAL A 94 7.88 19.71 3.91
C VAL A 94 7.93 21.22 4.18
N GLU A 95 8.51 21.60 5.31
CA GLU A 95 8.85 22.98 5.62
C GLU A 95 10.32 23.25 5.28
N ILE A 96 10.57 24.29 4.50
CA ILE A 96 11.89 24.66 4.00
C ILE A 96 12.22 26.06 4.52
N LYS A 97 13.21 26.16 5.39
CA LYS A 97 13.74 27.45 5.87
C LYS A 97 14.79 27.93 4.88
N THR A 98 14.52 29.04 4.22
CA THR A 98 15.43 29.73 3.29
C THR A 98 15.93 31.03 3.90
N PRO A 99 16.98 31.67 3.37
CA PRO A 99 17.38 33.02 3.76
C PRO A 99 16.25 34.06 3.65
N ASP A 100 15.33 33.87 2.70
CA ASP A 100 14.28 34.85 2.38
C ASP A 100 12.96 34.61 3.15
N GLY A 101 12.88 33.51 3.91
CA GLY A 101 11.72 33.11 4.69
C GLY A 101 11.43 31.61 4.61
N ILE A 102 10.22 31.22 5.00
CA ILE A 102 9.78 29.83 4.99
C ILE A 102 9.00 29.55 3.71
N VAL A 103 9.36 28.46 3.03
CA VAL A 103 8.59 27.85 1.94
C VAL A 103 8.00 26.55 2.46
N ILE A 104 6.75 26.27 2.11
CA ILE A 104 6.06 25.05 2.49
C ILE A 104 5.65 24.31 1.23
N LEU A 105 6.12 23.08 1.07
CA LEU A 105 5.57 22.12 0.12
C LEU A 105 4.55 21.27 0.87
N TYR A 106 3.35 21.11 0.33
CA TYR A 106 2.35 20.24 0.94
C TYR A 106 1.44 19.62 -0.12
N GLU A 107 0.83 18.50 0.23
CA GLU A 107 -0.13 17.80 -0.60
C GLU A 107 -1.43 17.59 0.16
N ASN A 108 -2.57 17.81 -0.51
CA ASN A 108 -3.89 17.60 0.05
C ASN A 108 -4.78 16.82 -0.93
N GLU A 109 -6.08 16.77 -0.69
CA GLU A 109 -7.06 16.06 -1.54
C GLU A 109 -7.16 16.60 -2.97
N GLU A 110 -6.67 17.81 -3.26
CA GLU A 110 -6.78 18.46 -4.57
C GLU A 110 -5.49 18.42 -5.40
N GLY A 111 -4.32 18.43 -4.75
CA GLY A 111 -3.02 18.38 -5.44
C GLY A 111 -1.83 18.70 -4.56
N VAL A 112 -0.70 18.99 -5.20
CA VAL A 112 0.56 19.41 -4.55
C VAL A 112 0.72 20.92 -4.74
N PHE A 113 1.12 21.60 -3.67
CA PHE A 113 1.17 23.06 -3.62
C PHE A 113 2.47 23.57 -3.00
N ILE A 114 2.85 24.77 -3.41
CA ILE A 114 3.95 25.55 -2.84
C ILE A 114 3.37 26.80 -2.19
N ARG A 115 3.56 26.95 -0.88
CA ARG A 115 3.16 28.14 -0.11
C ARG A 115 4.39 28.92 0.33
N GLY A 116 4.40 30.21 -0.01
CA GLY A 116 5.43 31.18 0.40
C GLY A 116 4.80 32.43 1.02
N LYS A 117 5.29 33.62 0.68
CA LYS A 117 4.71 34.91 1.14
C LYS A 117 3.41 35.31 0.42
N GLY A 118 3.03 34.60 -0.63
CA GLY A 118 1.85 34.88 -1.46
C GLY A 118 0.79 33.77 -1.37
N LYS A 119 -0.11 33.74 -2.37
CA LYS A 119 -1.10 32.66 -2.51
C LYS A 119 -0.41 31.33 -2.82
N ASP A 120 -1.09 30.24 -2.46
CA ASP A 120 -0.63 28.89 -2.78
C ASP A 120 -0.53 28.70 -4.29
N LYS A 121 0.61 28.17 -4.73
CA LYS A 121 0.89 27.86 -6.13
C LYS A 121 0.72 26.36 -6.35
N PRO A 122 -0.26 25.90 -7.14
CA PRO A 122 -0.39 24.49 -7.48
C PRO A 122 0.77 24.05 -8.39
N ILE A 123 1.18 22.79 -8.26
CA ILE A 123 2.17 22.18 -9.15
C ILE A 123 1.46 21.53 -10.35
N PRO A 124 1.84 21.85 -11.59
CA PRO A 124 1.22 21.29 -12.78
C PRO A 124 1.23 19.74 -12.79
N GLY A 125 0.16 19.14 -13.30
CA GLY A 125 0.00 17.68 -13.36
C GLY A 125 -0.36 17.01 -12.04
N THR A 126 -0.54 17.77 -10.96
CA THR A 126 -0.95 17.22 -9.65
C THR A 126 -2.42 17.45 -9.31
N ASN A 127 -3.18 18.08 -10.20
CA ASN A 127 -4.61 18.37 -10.03
C ASN A 127 -5.48 17.13 -10.31
N SER A 128 -5.43 16.16 -9.41
CA SER A 128 -6.28 14.97 -9.43
C SER A 128 -6.75 14.68 -8.01
N ALA A 129 -8.05 14.43 -7.83
CA ALA A 129 -8.62 14.28 -6.50
C ALA A 129 -8.22 12.94 -5.85
N VAL A 130 -7.92 12.97 -4.55
CA VAL A 130 -7.79 11.78 -3.70
C VAL A 130 -8.51 12.04 -2.39
N THR A 131 -8.89 10.99 -1.68
CA THR A 131 -9.44 11.08 -0.31
C THR A 131 -8.35 10.81 0.72
N LEU A 132 -8.24 11.66 1.74
CA LEU A 132 -7.22 11.57 2.78
C LEU A 132 -7.87 11.50 4.17
N PRO A 133 -8.30 10.31 4.63
CA PRO A 133 -8.91 10.17 5.94
C PRO A 133 -7.98 10.57 7.09
N CYS A 134 -8.54 11.18 8.13
CA CYS A 134 -7.80 11.55 9.34
C CYS A 134 -7.66 10.40 10.36
N PHE A 135 -8.39 9.29 10.17
CA PHE A 135 -8.45 8.14 11.09
C PHE A 135 -8.75 8.53 12.54
N THR A 136 -9.63 9.53 12.74
CA THR A 136 -9.96 10.08 14.05
C THR A 136 -10.42 8.99 15.01
N GLY A 137 -9.83 8.96 16.21
CA GLY A 137 -10.12 7.95 17.24
C GLY A 137 -9.20 6.72 17.22
N HIS A 138 -8.39 6.53 16.18
CA HIS A 138 -7.41 5.43 16.12
C HIS A 138 -6.13 5.77 16.92
N PRO A 139 -5.59 4.87 17.78
CA PRO A 139 -4.38 5.15 18.55
C PRO A 139 -3.15 5.34 17.66
N TYR A 140 -3.14 4.69 16.50
CA TYR A 140 -2.13 4.82 15.44
C TYR A 140 -2.58 5.67 14.24
N SER A 141 -3.44 6.67 14.48
CA SER A 141 -4.00 7.54 13.43
C SER A 141 -2.96 8.21 12.52
N GLU A 142 -1.85 8.71 13.07
CA GLU A 142 -0.82 9.38 12.28
C GLU A 142 0.02 8.38 11.47
N ILE A 143 0.21 7.15 11.98
CA ILE A 143 0.85 6.06 11.22
C ILE A 143 -0.04 5.64 10.04
N LEU A 144 -1.36 5.49 10.26
CA LEU A 144 -2.32 5.14 9.21
C LEU A 144 -2.33 6.16 8.06
N LYS A 145 -2.18 7.46 8.35
CA LYS A 145 -2.01 8.49 7.32
C LYS A 145 -0.79 8.23 6.44
N VAL A 146 0.35 7.91 7.04
CA VAL A 146 1.59 7.64 6.31
C VAL A 146 1.51 6.33 5.52
N LEU A 147 0.92 5.27 6.08
CA LEU A 147 0.70 4.02 5.34
C LEU A 147 -0.25 4.22 4.14
N ASN A 148 -1.33 5.00 4.32
CA ASN A 148 -2.22 5.36 3.21
C ASN A 148 -1.49 6.16 2.12
N HIS A 149 -0.60 7.09 2.51
CA HIS A 149 0.28 7.78 1.56
C HIS A 149 1.18 6.82 0.78
N GLU A 150 1.82 5.87 1.46
CA GLU A 150 2.70 4.87 0.82
C GLU A 150 1.95 3.92 -0.13
N ILE A 151 0.66 3.69 0.09
CA ILE A 151 -0.22 3.00 -0.86
C ILE A 151 -0.53 3.93 -2.06
N LEU A 152 -0.99 5.16 -1.80
CA LEU A 152 -1.43 6.08 -2.85
C LEU A 152 -0.30 6.57 -3.76
N ILE A 153 0.91 6.76 -3.24
CA ILE A 153 2.06 7.27 -4.02
C ILE A 153 2.49 6.31 -5.13
N ASN A 154 2.12 5.04 -5.02
CA ASN A 154 2.47 3.98 -5.95
C ASN A 154 1.36 3.67 -6.98
N VAL A 155 0.32 4.50 -7.05
CA VAL A 155 -0.64 4.47 -8.14
C VAL A 155 -0.15 5.39 -9.27
N ILE A 156 0.04 4.86 -10.48
CA ILE A 156 0.45 5.63 -11.66
C ILE A 156 -0.40 5.22 -12.86
N ASP A 157 -1.05 6.16 -13.53
CA ASP A 157 -1.92 5.88 -14.69
C ASP A 157 -2.90 4.71 -14.43
N SER A 158 -3.55 4.76 -13.26
CA SER A 158 -4.43 3.74 -12.69
C SER A 158 -3.78 2.40 -12.31
N LYS A 159 -2.49 2.21 -12.54
CA LYS A 159 -1.75 1.00 -12.17
C LYS A 159 -1.37 1.02 -10.68
N PRO A 160 -1.83 0.06 -9.86
CA PRO A 160 -1.37 -0.11 -8.48
C PRO A 160 -0.04 -0.88 -8.43
N LEU A 161 1.08 -0.17 -8.44
CA LEU A 161 2.41 -0.80 -8.50
C LEU A 161 2.91 -1.20 -7.09
N PRO A 162 3.75 -2.25 -6.97
CA PRO A 162 4.43 -2.56 -5.70
C PRO A 162 5.33 -1.39 -5.23
N ASN A 163 6.08 -0.83 -6.17
CA ASN A 163 6.83 0.42 -6.05
C ASN A 163 7.04 1.03 -7.45
N PHE A 164 6.59 2.26 -7.68
CA PHE A 164 6.60 2.86 -9.02
C PHE A 164 7.99 3.17 -9.59
N LEU A 165 9.04 3.15 -8.76
CA LEU A 165 10.42 3.40 -9.20
C LEU A 165 11.12 2.14 -9.68
N VAL A 166 10.69 0.95 -9.25
CA VAL A 166 11.41 -0.30 -9.56
C VAL A 166 10.55 -1.37 -10.25
N TYR A 167 9.25 -1.13 -10.40
CA TYR A 167 8.32 -2.00 -11.11
C TYR A 167 7.53 -1.22 -12.15
N ASP A 168 7.39 -1.79 -13.35
CA ASP A 168 6.59 -1.18 -14.43
C ASP A 168 5.15 -1.71 -14.49
N ASN A 169 4.91 -2.89 -13.89
CA ASN A 169 3.65 -3.61 -13.96
C ASN A 169 3.11 -3.93 -12.56
N PRO A 170 1.78 -3.81 -12.35
CA PRO A 170 1.14 -4.29 -11.13
C PRO A 170 1.22 -5.80 -11.00
N TRP A 171 1.46 -6.27 -9.78
CA TRP A 171 1.28 -7.67 -9.39
C TRP A 171 -0.14 -7.85 -8.88
N ARG A 172 -0.82 -8.96 -9.24
CA ARG A 172 -2.21 -9.22 -8.82
C ARG A 172 -2.35 -9.30 -7.30
N ARG A 173 -1.37 -9.89 -6.61
CA ARG A 173 -1.29 -9.94 -5.14
C ARG A 173 -1.25 -8.54 -4.53
N ASP A 174 -0.25 -7.74 -4.89
CA ASP A 174 -0.12 -6.36 -4.42
C ASP A 174 -1.35 -5.53 -4.75
N ALA A 175 -1.85 -5.61 -5.99
CA ALA A 175 -3.02 -4.88 -6.44
C ALA A 175 -4.27 -5.24 -5.64
N ALA A 176 -4.51 -6.52 -5.35
CA ALA A 176 -5.64 -6.96 -4.54
C ALA A 176 -5.57 -6.41 -3.11
N MET A 177 -4.39 -6.46 -2.48
CA MET A 177 -4.19 -5.90 -1.14
C MET A 177 -4.34 -4.38 -1.11
N MET A 178 -3.77 -3.69 -2.10
CA MET A 178 -3.99 -2.25 -2.29
C MET A 178 -5.47 -1.93 -2.47
N ALA A 179 -6.20 -2.70 -3.28
CA ALA A 179 -7.62 -2.46 -3.56
C ALA A 179 -8.49 -2.54 -2.29
N MET A 180 -8.16 -3.43 -1.34
CA MET A 180 -8.83 -3.47 -0.03
C MET A 180 -8.62 -2.18 0.76
N CYS A 181 -7.40 -1.66 0.81
CA CYS A 181 -7.11 -0.37 1.45
C CYS A 181 -7.80 0.79 0.73
N LEU A 182 -7.69 0.86 -0.60
CA LEU A 182 -8.28 1.92 -1.41
C LEU A 182 -9.81 1.94 -1.26
N LYS A 183 -10.46 0.78 -1.17
CA LYS A 183 -11.88 0.68 -0.83
C LYS A 183 -12.18 1.24 0.55
N HIS A 184 -11.36 0.91 1.55
CA HIS A 184 -11.53 1.41 2.91
C HIS A 184 -11.36 2.94 3.02
N THR A 185 -10.47 3.52 2.23
CA THR A 185 -10.15 4.96 2.29
C THR A 185 -10.94 5.82 1.30
N GLY A 186 -11.84 5.24 0.51
CA GLY A 186 -12.61 5.97 -0.51
C GLY A 186 -11.83 6.29 -1.80
N ASN A 187 -10.71 5.62 -2.04
CA ASN A 187 -9.81 5.86 -3.17
C ASN A 187 -9.89 4.78 -4.28
N LEU A 188 -10.85 3.84 -4.19
CA LEU A 188 -10.95 2.71 -5.11
C LEU A 188 -11.02 3.12 -6.58
N ALA A 189 -11.67 4.23 -6.90
CA ALA A 189 -11.80 4.73 -8.27
C ALA A 189 -10.46 5.00 -8.98
N LEU A 190 -9.37 5.21 -8.23
CA LEU A 190 -8.05 5.50 -8.80
C LEU A 190 -7.51 4.37 -9.68
N ILE A 191 -7.88 3.12 -9.40
CA ILE A 191 -7.38 1.92 -10.12
C ILE A 191 -8.40 1.36 -11.12
N LYS A 192 -9.55 2.01 -11.28
CA LYS A 192 -10.69 1.49 -12.06
C LYS A 192 -10.30 1.16 -13.50
N ASP A 193 -9.65 2.09 -14.18
CA ASP A 193 -9.34 1.96 -15.62
C ASP A 193 -8.37 0.80 -15.88
N TRP A 194 -7.42 0.59 -14.97
CA TRP A 194 -6.51 -0.56 -15.06
C TRP A 194 -7.25 -1.89 -14.86
N VAL A 195 -8.13 -1.98 -13.85
CA VAL A 195 -8.88 -3.22 -13.58
C VAL A 195 -9.83 -3.57 -14.72
N LEU A 196 -10.57 -2.60 -15.25
CA LEU A 196 -11.47 -2.84 -16.40
C LEU A 196 -10.71 -3.06 -17.72
N GLY A 197 -9.42 -2.71 -17.77
CA GLY A 197 -8.55 -2.95 -18.92
C GLY A 197 -7.82 -4.30 -18.89
N LEU A 198 -8.03 -5.13 -17.86
CA LEU A 198 -7.39 -6.44 -17.77
C LEU A 198 -7.90 -7.38 -18.86
N THR A 199 -6.96 -8.05 -19.53
CA THR A 199 -7.23 -8.96 -20.66
C THR A 199 -6.48 -10.29 -20.55
N ASP A 200 -5.71 -10.50 -19.48
CA ASP A 200 -5.01 -11.76 -19.20
C ASP A 200 -5.36 -12.19 -17.76
N PRO A 201 -5.72 -13.48 -17.53
CA PRO A 201 -5.92 -14.03 -16.18
C PRO A 201 -4.73 -13.86 -15.24
N TYR A 202 -3.53 -13.67 -15.80
CA TYR A 202 -2.26 -13.58 -15.09
C TYR A 202 -1.61 -12.20 -15.24
N ASP A 203 -0.76 -11.81 -14.29
CA ASP A 203 0.15 -10.68 -14.49
C ASP A 203 1.47 -11.07 -15.19
N ARG A 204 1.88 -12.35 -15.07
CA ARG A 204 3.12 -12.91 -15.65
C ARG A 204 4.39 -12.19 -15.20
N ASN A 205 4.35 -11.47 -14.09
CA ASN A 205 5.49 -10.68 -13.62
C ASN A 205 6.63 -11.57 -13.11
N ASN A 206 6.32 -12.76 -12.60
CA ASN A 206 7.31 -13.68 -12.08
C ASN A 206 7.95 -14.54 -13.19
N ALA A 207 8.80 -13.91 -14.01
CA ALA A 207 9.49 -14.55 -15.14
C ALA A 207 8.55 -15.23 -16.17
N GLY A 208 7.33 -14.69 -16.36
CA GLY A 208 6.36 -15.21 -17.32
C GLY A 208 5.44 -16.32 -16.80
N GLU A 209 5.60 -16.77 -15.55
CA GLU A 209 4.81 -17.84 -14.95
C GLU A 209 3.31 -17.48 -14.90
N THR A 210 2.47 -18.50 -15.07
CA THR A 210 1.02 -18.40 -14.86
C THR A 210 0.71 -18.81 -13.42
N GLU A 211 0.87 -17.89 -12.47
CA GLU A 211 0.68 -18.20 -11.05
C GLU A 211 -0.80 -18.46 -10.74
N ALA A 212 -1.13 -19.62 -10.16
CA ALA A 212 -2.52 -20.08 -10.06
C ALA A 212 -3.38 -19.22 -9.12
N ASP A 213 -2.77 -18.53 -8.15
CA ASP A 213 -3.43 -17.59 -7.25
C ASP A 213 -3.92 -16.31 -7.96
N ASN A 214 -3.32 -15.94 -9.09
CA ASN A 214 -3.77 -14.80 -9.90
C ASN A 214 -5.22 -14.95 -10.39
N LEU A 215 -5.70 -16.18 -10.59
CA LEU A 215 -7.07 -16.42 -11.08
C LEU A 215 -8.10 -15.82 -10.11
N GLY A 216 -8.00 -16.17 -8.83
CA GLY A 216 -8.89 -15.66 -7.79
C GLY A 216 -8.69 -14.17 -7.50
N GLN A 217 -7.44 -13.70 -7.52
CA GLN A 217 -7.12 -12.28 -7.34
C GLN A 217 -7.71 -11.42 -8.47
N THR A 218 -7.63 -11.89 -9.71
CA THR A 218 -8.19 -11.19 -10.87
C THR A 218 -9.71 -11.15 -10.81
N LEU A 219 -10.38 -12.25 -10.46
CA LEU A 219 -11.84 -12.27 -10.24
C LEU A 219 -12.24 -11.28 -9.15
N PHE A 220 -11.54 -11.27 -8.01
CA PHE A 220 -11.80 -10.29 -6.94
C PHE A 220 -11.62 -8.85 -7.43
N LEU A 221 -10.54 -8.54 -8.15
CA LEU A 221 -10.31 -7.21 -8.68
C LEU A 221 -11.45 -6.78 -9.61
N LEU A 222 -11.84 -7.63 -10.57
CA LEU A 222 -12.95 -7.37 -11.49
C LEU A 222 -14.25 -7.08 -10.72
N SER A 223 -14.53 -7.85 -9.67
CA SER A 223 -15.74 -7.70 -8.84
C SER A 223 -15.89 -6.32 -8.19
N LEU A 224 -14.82 -5.51 -8.15
CA LEU A 224 -14.86 -4.17 -7.58
C LEU A 224 -15.50 -3.14 -8.52
N PHE A 225 -15.59 -3.42 -9.82
CA PHE A 225 -16.03 -2.45 -10.84
C PHE A 225 -16.96 -3.02 -11.91
N THR A 226 -17.06 -4.34 -12.00
CA THR A 226 -17.89 -5.05 -12.98
C THR A 226 -18.46 -6.32 -12.35
N ASP A 227 -19.23 -7.06 -13.13
CA ASP A 227 -19.92 -8.29 -12.74
C ASP A 227 -19.41 -9.47 -13.59
N GLN A 228 -20.18 -10.57 -13.58
CA GLN A 228 -19.86 -11.79 -14.30
C GLN A 228 -19.81 -11.62 -15.84
N THR A 229 -20.28 -10.49 -16.39
CA THR A 229 -20.33 -10.26 -17.84
C THR A 229 -19.00 -9.82 -18.45
N HIS A 230 -17.99 -9.50 -17.64
CA HIS A 230 -16.68 -9.14 -18.14
C HIS A 230 -16.03 -10.33 -18.89
N PRO A 231 -15.52 -10.16 -20.13
CA PRO A 231 -15.02 -11.28 -20.95
C PRO A 231 -13.97 -12.15 -20.25
N LEU A 232 -13.08 -11.51 -19.49
CA LEU A 232 -12.02 -12.19 -18.75
C LEU A 232 -12.54 -13.17 -17.69
N VAL A 233 -13.79 -13.01 -17.19
CA VAL A 233 -14.38 -13.95 -16.22
C VAL A 233 -14.50 -15.33 -16.86
N VAL A 234 -14.99 -15.43 -18.10
CA VAL A 234 -15.13 -16.70 -18.81
C VAL A 234 -13.77 -17.36 -19.05
N GLU A 235 -12.78 -16.56 -19.43
CA GLU A 235 -11.41 -17.05 -19.65
C GLU A 235 -10.78 -17.58 -18.35
N ILE A 236 -10.97 -16.89 -17.23
CA ILE A 236 -10.48 -17.34 -15.92
C ILE A 236 -11.14 -18.66 -15.50
N LEU A 237 -12.46 -18.80 -15.69
CA LEU A 237 -13.19 -20.02 -15.35
C LEU A 237 -12.73 -21.22 -16.19
N GLU A 238 -12.43 -21.01 -17.47
CA GLU A 238 -11.86 -22.06 -18.31
C GLU A 238 -10.44 -22.41 -17.89
N GLU A 239 -9.62 -21.39 -17.61
CA GLU A 239 -8.23 -21.57 -17.22
C GLU A 239 -8.08 -22.26 -15.85
N ALA A 240 -9.01 -22.02 -14.92
CA ALA A 240 -9.04 -22.70 -13.62
C ALA A 240 -9.08 -24.23 -13.78
N LYS A 241 -9.78 -24.75 -14.80
CA LYS A 241 -9.88 -26.19 -15.09
C LYS A 241 -8.52 -26.84 -15.37
N ARG A 242 -7.53 -26.08 -15.86
CA ARG A 242 -6.18 -26.59 -16.11
C ARG A 242 -5.45 -27.00 -14.82
N TYR A 243 -5.82 -26.42 -13.69
CA TYR A 243 -5.21 -26.71 -12.38
C TYR A 243 -6.09 -27.57 -11.49
N GLU A 244 -7.29 -27.94 -11.95
CA GLU A 244 -8.21 -28.73 -11.15
C GLU A 244 -7.61 -30.10 -10.80
N VAL A 245 -7.69 -30.41 -9.51
CA VAL A 245 -7.37 -31.73 -8.95
C VAL A 245 -8.60 -32.17 -8.17
N GLU A 246 -8.99 -33.44 -8.37
CA GLU A 246 -10.04 -34.09 -7.58
C GLU A 246 -9.45 -35.35 -6.95
N ASP A 247 -9.34 -35.35 -5.62
CA ASP A 247 -8.81 -36.47 -4.85
C ASP A 247 -9.49 -36.58 -3.46
N GLY A 248 -8.88 -37.31 -2.52
CA GLY A 248 -9.41 -37.48 -1.15
C GLY A 248 -9.54 -36.19 -0.33
N HIS A 249 -9.00 -35.07 -0.82
CA HIS A 249 -9.13 -33.73 -0.24
C HIS A 249 -10.24 -32.89 -0.91
N GLY A 250 -10.99 -33.46 -1.86
CA GLY A 250 -12.04 -32.80 -2.62
C GLY A 250 -11.57 -32.26 -3.96
N ARG A 251 -12.36 -31.37 -4.57
CA ARG A 251 -12.03 -30.67 -5.82
C ARG A 251 -11.39 -29.31 -5.50
N TYR A 252 -10.14 -29.09 -5.90
CA TYR A 252 -9.37 -27.88 -5.61
C TYR A 252 -8.46 -27.51 -6.80
N ILE A 253 -7.80 -26.35 -6.75
CA ILE A 253 -6.77 -26.00 -7.74
C ILE A 253 -5.37 -26.19 -7.19
N ARG A 254 -4.48 -26.73 -8.03
CA ARG A 254 -3.06 -26.95 -7.71
C ARG A 254 -2.19 -26.49 -8.88
N GLY A 255 -1.53 -25.36 -8.69
CA GLY A 255 -0.53 -24.84 -9.62
C GLY A 255 0.65 -24.25 -8.86
N ARG A 256 1.44 -23.39 -9.51
CA ARG A 256 2.57 -22.70 -8.86
C ARG A 256 2.17 -21.29 -8.43
N SER A 257 2.75 -20.84 -7.32
CA SER A 257 2.81 -19.45 -6.83
C SER A 257 4.20 -19.26 -6.23
N ASP A 258 4.94 -18.23 -6.63
CA ASP A 258 6.36 -18.05 -6.28
C ASP A 258 7.18 -19.33 -6.46
N PHE A 259 7.05 -19.93 -7.64
CA PHE A 259 7.78 -21.11 -8.09
C PHE A 259 7.52 -22.43 -7.32
N HIS A 260 6.59 -22.48 -6.36
CA HIS A 260 6.22 -23.69 -5.63
C HIS A 260 4.69 -23.88 -5.57
N GLU A 261 4.23 -25.06 -5.18
CA GLU A 261 2.79 -25.34 -5.05
C GLU A 261 2.24 -24.85 -3.72
N ALA A 262 1.12 -24.14 -3.76
CA ALA A 262 0.40 -23.63 -2.60
C ALA A 262 -1.13 -23.79 -2.78
N PRO A 263 -1.64 -25.05 -2.83
CA PRO A 263 -3.01 -25.34 -3.23
C PRO A 263 -4.08 -24.83 -2.24
N VAL A 264 -3.77 -24.73 -0.94
CA VAL A 264 -4.68 -24.14 0.06
C VAL A 264 -4.82 -22.65 -0.21
N TYR A 265 -3.71 -21.94 -0.38
CA TYR A 265 -3.69 -20.50 -0.66
C TYR A 265 -4.35 -20.16 -2.01
N GLN A 266 -3.99 -20.90 -3.06
CA GLN A 266 -4.55 -20.72 -4.41
C GLN A 266 -6.07 -20.95 -4.42
N THR A 267 -6.53 -22.03 -3.77
CA THR A 267 -7.96 -22.33 -3.71
C THR A 267 -8.73 -21.31 -2.87
N LYS A 268 -8.16 -20.79 -1.77
CA LYS A 268 -8.77 -19.68 -1.00
C LYS A 268 -8.99 -18.44 -1.87
N TRP A 269 -7.99 -18.05 -2.65
CA TRP A 269 -8.13 -16.94 -3.59
C TRP A 269 -9.21 -17.21 -4.63
N LEU A 270 -9.21 -18.38 -5.27
CA LEU A 270 -10.20 -18.71 -6.29
C LEU A 270 -11.62 -18.62 -5.72
N LYS A 271 -11.89 -19.27 -4.58
CA LYS A 271 -13.19 -19.23 -3.89
C LYS A 271 -13.60 -17.81 -3.53
N PHE A 272 -12.67 -17.00 -3.02
CA PHE A 272 -12.93 -15.60 -2.71
C PHE A 272 -13.31 -14.79 -3.95
N GLY A 273 -12.60 -14.98 -5.05
CA GLY A 273 -12.88 -14.34 -6.34
C GLY A 273 -14.25 -14.74 -6.91
N LEU A 274 -14.54 -16.04 -6.95
CA LEU A 274 -15.84 -16.57 -7.39
C LEU A 274 -16.99 -15.96 -6.59
N ARG A 275 -16.92 -16.04 -5.26
CA ARG A 275 -17.95 -15.49 -4.39
C ARG A 275 -18.12 -13.99 -4.54
N SER A 276 -17.03 -13.25 -4.75
CA SER A 276 -17.09 -11.78 -4.91
C SER A 276 -17.83 -11.35 -6.17
N LEU A 277 -17.90 -12.22 -7.18
CA LEU A 277 -18.67 -12.05 -8.40
C LEU A 277 -20.01 -12.80 -8.39
N GLU A 278 -20.41 -13.43 -7.28
CA GLU A 278 -21.62 -14.26 -7.17
C GLU A 278 -21.64 -15.46 -8.14
N LEU A 279 -20.46 -16.00 -8.47
CA LEU A 279 -20.30 -17.19 -9.31
C LEU A 279 -20.47 -18.48 -8.48
N GLU A 280 -20.80 -19.58 -9.16
CA GLU A 280 -20.84 -20.91 -8.54
C GLU A 280 -19.46 -21.33 -8.03
N ASP A 281 -19.43 -21.98 -6.88
CA ASP A 281 -18.22 -22.39 -6.17
C ASP A 281 -18.33 -23.85 -5.73
N ASP A 282 -17.83 -24.74 -6.57
CA ASP A 282 -17.77 -26.19 -6.33
C ASP A 282 -16.47 -26.64 -5.65
N TYR A 283 -15.60 -25.70 -5.28
CA TYR A 283 -14.26 -26.02 -4.79
C TYR A 283 -14.25 -26.29 -3.28
N THR A 284 -13.41 -27.22 -2.86
CA THR A 284 -13.12 -27.51 -1.45
C THR A 284 -11.70 -27.02 -1.13
N ILE A 285 -11.53 -26.28 -0.03
CA ILE A 285 -10.18 -25.92 0.42
C ILE A 285 -9.51 -27.19 0.97
N PRO A 286 -8.43 -27.69 0.34
CA PRO A 286 -7.86 -28.98 0.70
C PRO A 286 -7.23 -28.93 2.09
N GLN A 287 -7.36 -30.02 2.85
CA GLN A 287 -6.73 -30.15 4.17
C GLN A 287 -5.31 -30.67 4.02
N MET A 288 -4.36 -29.78 3.76
CA MET A 288 -2.93 -30.11 3.62
C MET A 288 -2.02 -28.97 4.09
N GLN A 289 -0.73 -29.30 4.21
CA GLN A 289 0.32 -28.33 4.56
C GLN A 289 0.53 -27.35 3.41
N ASP A 290 0.49 -26.06 3.72
CA ASP A 290 0.68 -24.97 2.77
C ASP A 290 1.15 -23.73 3.52
N ASN A 291 2.40 -23.37 3.33
CA ASN A 291 3.05 -22.26 4.02
C ASN A 291 2.48 -20.88 3.65
N TYR A 292 1.67 -20.76 2.59
CA TYR A 292 1.00 -19.53 2.19
C TYR A 292 -0.43 -19.46 2.74
N ALA A 293 -0.96 -20.52 3.35
CA ALA A 293 -2.33 -20.58 3.85
C ALA A 293 -2.70 -19.45 4.84
N SER A 294 -1.73 -18.98 5.62
CA SER A 294 -1.89 -17.89 6.59
C SER A 294 -1.79 -16.48 5.99
N LEU A 295 -1.37 -16.36 4.72
CA LEU A 295 -1.38 -15.06 4.03
C LEU A 295 -2.81 -14.59 3.72
N PHE A 296 -3.79 -15.48 3.83
CA PHE A 296 -5.21 -15.21 3.61
C PHE A 296 -5.94 -15.06 4.96
N TRP A 297 -5.92 -13.87 5.55
CA TRP A 297 -6.36 -13.63 6.94
C TRP A 297 -7.78 -13.09 7.09
N TRP A 298 -8.39 -12.54 6.04
CA TRP A 298 -9.72 -11.92 6.11
C TRP A 298 -10.87 -12.94 6.02
N ASP A 299 -10.59 -14.14 5.52
CA ASP A 299 -11.57 -15.22 5.38
C ASP A 299 -10.93 -16.61 5.49
N TYR A 300 -11.73 -17.66 5.55
CA TYR A 300 -11.30 -19.06 5.51
C TYR A 300 -10.22 -19.40 6.56
N LYS A 301 -10.25 -18.71 7.70
CA LYS A 301 -9.24 -18.80 8.77
C LYS A 301 -9.22 -20.14 9.52
N ASP A 302 -10.31 -20.87 9.45
CA ASP A 302 -10.48 -22.21 10.01
C ASP A 302 -10.04 -23.33 9.06
N THR A 303 -9.76 -22.99 7.80
CA THR A 303 -9.31 -23.94 6.77
C THR A 303 -7.80 -23.86 6.57
N TYR A 304 -7.06 -24.41 7.52
CA TYR A 304 -5.61 -24.59 7.45
C TYR A 304 -5.19 -25.78 8.32
N MET A 305 -4.04 -26.38 8.02
CA MET A 305 -3.54 -27.51 8.81
C MET A 305 -2.74 -27.00 10.03
N PRO A 306 -3.12 -27.36 11.28
CA PRO A 306 -2.33 -27.00 12.45
C PRO A 306 -0.89 -27.51 12.36
N GLY A 307 0.06 -26.71 12.86
CA GLY A 307 1.50 -27.03 12.79
C GLY A 307 2.16 -26.71 11.44
N THR A 308 1.43 -26.13 10.48
CA THR A 308 2.04 -25.56 9.27
C THR A 308 3.01 -24.44 9.65
N ILE A 309 4.22 -24.52 9.09
CA ILE A 309 5.23 -23.47 9.20
C ILE A 309 4.88 -22.41 8.16
N ASP A 310 4.56 -21.20 8.61
CA ASP A 310 4.25 -20.08 7.72
C ASP A 310 5.45 -19.74 6.84
N ALA A 311 5.19 -19.28 5.61
CA ALA A 311 6.23 -18.78 4.72
C ALA A 311 7.04 -17.63 5.35
N GLY A 312 6.42 -16.89 6.27
CA GLY A 312 7.11 -15.89 7.07
C GLY A 312 8.17 -16.49 8.00
N GLU A 313 7.91 -17.64 8.64
CA GLU A 313 8.74 -18.19 9.72
C GLU A 313 10.05 -18.84 9.24
N ASP A 314 10.12 -19.27 7.98
CA ASP A 314 11.28 -20.01 7.44
C ASP A 314 12.22 -19.13 6.57
N TRP A 315 11.84 -17.89 6.26
CA TRP A 315 12.58 -17.07 5.28
C TRP A 315 12.49 -15.56 5.50
N LYS A 316 13.66 -14.95 5.72
CA LYS A 316 13.97 -13.54 5.42
C LYS A 316 12.87 -12.53 5.75
N HIS A 317 12.30 -12.59 6.97
CA HIS A 317 11.26 -11.67 7.45
C HIS A 317 11.51 -10.20 7.09
N ASP A 318 12.77 -9.76 7.21
CA ASP A 318 13.13 -8.37 6.98
C ASP A 318 13.28 -8.02 5.50
N ARG A 319 13.25 -8.99 4.57
CA ARG A 319 13.31 -8.72 3.13
C ARG A 319 11.93 -8.58 2.49
N TYR A 320 10.97 -9.39 2.94
CA TYR A 320 9.59 -9.39 2.43
C TYR A 320 8.60 -9.29 3.61
N PRO A 321 8.56 -8.15 4.33
CA PRO A 321 7.85 -8.08 5.61
C PRO A 321 6.34 -8.27 5.48
N TYR A 322 5.76 -8.03 4.28
CA TYR A 322 4.35 -8.25 3.99
C TYR A 322 3.90 -9.69 4.25
N ILE A 323 4.75 -10.69 3.95
CA ILE A 323 4.46 -12.12 4.22
C ILE A 323 4.29 -12.34 5.73
N GLY A 324 5.20 -11.77 6.52
CA GLY A 324 5.16 -11.86 7.97
C GLY A 324 3.97 -11.11 8.57
N TRP A 325 3.66 -9.91 8.08
CA TRP A 325 2.51 -9.14 8.53
C TRP A 325 1.18 -9.85 8.26
N ALA A 326 1.02 -10.49 7.10
CA ALA A 326 -0.17 -11.28 6.79
C ALA A 326 -0.32 -12.47 7.75
N ALA A 327 0.76 -13.22 8.00
CA ALA A 327 0.78 -14.32 8.97
C ALA A 327 0.50 -13.85 10.41
N ASP A 328 1.06 -12.70 10.82
CA ASP A 328 0.77 -12.09 12.10
C ASP A 328 -0.69 -11.66 12.22
N HIS A 329 -1.31 -11.17 11.13
CA HIS A 329 -2.73 -10.88 11.09
C HIS A 329 -3.57 -12.14 11.31
N PHE A 330 -3.24 -13.20 10.58
CA PHE A 330 -3.91 -14.50 10.69
C PHE A 330 -3.82 -15.06 12.11
N HIS A 331 -2.63 -15.06 12.70
CA HIS A 331 -2.36 -15.63 14.03
C HIS A 331 -2.56 -14.65 15.19
N ARG A 332 -2.92 -13.40 14.92
CA ARG A 332 -3.04 -12.31 15.92
C ARG A 332 -1.77 -12.10 16.73
N LYS A 333 -0.63 -12.14 16.06
CA LYS A 333 0.70 -11.91 16.65
C LYS A 333 1.18 -10.49 16.31
N LYS A 334 2.21 -10.01 17.00
CA LYS A 334 2.79 -8.65 16.87
C LYS A 334 4.31 -8.74 16.73
N ARG A 335 4.80 -9.47 15.73
CA ARG A 335 6.22 -9.82 15.55
C ARG A 335 6.90 -9.03 14.44
N ASN A 336 6.13 -8.62 13.43
CA ASN A 336 6.71 -8.08 12.21
C ASN A 336 7.04 -6.59 12.29
N PRO A 337 8.03 -6.14 11.49
CA PRO A 337 8.61 -4.83 11.67
C PRO A 337 8.00 -3.74 10.79
N ILE A 338 8.21 -2.49 11.20
CA ILE A 338 8.27 -1.33 10.29
C ILE A 338 9.68 -0.72 10.30
N SER A 339 9.93 0.26 9.44
CA SER A 339 11.22 0.94 9.32
C SER A 339 11.55 1.67 10.61
N SER A 340 12.84 1.78 10.94
CA SER A 340 13.33 2.66 12.03
C SER A 340 13.22 4.15 11.69
N ARG A 341 13.01 4.49 10.41
CA ARG A 341 12.94 5.87 9.90
C ARG A 341 11.55 6.47 10.07
N ASP A 342 11.47 7.78 10.21
CA ASP A 342 10.18 8.49 10.21
C ASP A 342 9.48 8.42 8.84
N TYR A 343 10.22 8.16 7.76
CA TYR A 343 9.69 7.95 6.41
C TYR A 343 10.80 7.40 5.48
N PRO A 344 10.49 6.49 4.55
CA PRO A 344 9.28 5.66 4.50
C PRO A 344 9.24 4.61 5.63
N LEU A 345 8.04 4.11 5.92
CA LEU A 345 7.75 3.08 6.92
C LEU A 345 7.89 1.66 6.37
N THR A 346 7.62 1.48 5.08
CA THR A 346 7.58 0.15 4.45
C THR A 346 8.63 -0.02 3.36
N TRP A 347 8.93 -1.27 3.03
CA TRP A 347 9.98 -1.64 2.09
C TRP A 347 9.83 -3.07 1.57
N GLU A 348 10.64 -3.36 0.55
CA GLU A 348 10.99 -4.70 0.08
C GLU A 348 12.50 -4.75 -0.28
N ILE A 349 13.17 -5.87 -0.01
CA ILE A 349 14.61 -6.06 -0.28
C ILE A 349 14.85 -7.30 -1.13
N GLN A 350 15.71 -7.16 -2.15
CA GLN A 350 16.22 -8.25 -2.99
C GLN A 350 15.13 -9.10 -3.66
N ALA A 351 14.01 -8.50 -4.03
CA ALA A 351 13.07 -9.10 -4.95
C ALA A 351 13.73 -9.37 -6.31
N SER A 352 13.37 -10.50 -6.91
CA SER A 352 14.01 -11.01 -8.12
C SER A 352 13.69 -10.18 -9.36
N GLN A 353 12.50 -9.57 -9.41
CA GLN A 353 11.99 -8.85 -10.59
C GLN A 353 12.07 -7.32 -10.47
N ALA A 354 12.56 -6.79 -9.33
CA ALA A 354 12.68 -5.35 -9.11
C ALA A 354 13.88 -4.75 -9.85
N MET A 355 13.65 -3.67 -10.60
CA MET A 355 14.68 -2.88 -11.26
C MET A 355 15.23 -1.79 -10.33
N TYR A 356 16.06 -2.20 -9.37
CA TYR A 356 16.60 -1.30 -8.33
C TYR A 356 17.36 -0.07 -8.83
N SER A 357 17.80 -0.03 -10.09
CA SER A 357 18.41 1.16 -10.68
C SER A 357 17.51 2.41 -10.60
N GLY A 358 16.19 2.25 -10.59
CA GLY A 358 15.26 3.36 -10.44
C GLY A 358 15.34 4.05 -9.08
N MET A 359 15.79 3.36 -8.02
CA MET A 359 16.00 3.96 -6.70
C MET A 359 17.16 4.96 -6.64
N LYS A 360 18.03 5.00 -7.67
CA LYS A 360 19.17 5.92 -7.75
C LYS A 360 18.75 7.39 -7.65
N ILE A 361 17.55 7.73 -8.12
CA ILE A 361 17.02 9.09 -8.01
C ILE A 361 16.78 9.51 -6.55
N ILE A 362 16.46 8.55 -5.69
CA ILE A 362 16.38 8.76 -4.25
C ILE A 362 17.78 8.73 -3.68
N ASP A 363 18.50 7.61 -3.74
CA ASP A 363 19.88 7.51 -3.28
C ASP A 363 20.56 6.21 -3.77
N GLY A 364 21.90 6.25 -3.93
CA GLY A 364 22.67 5.10 -4.40
C GLY A 364 22.67 3.92 -3.43
N ILE A 365 22.53 4.18 -2.12
CA ILE A 365 22.52 3.12 -1.10
C ILE A 365 21.36 2.14 -1.26
N TYR A 366 20.20 2.61 -1.73
CA TYR A 366 19.04 1.75 -1.99
C TYR A 366 19.28 0.83 -3.20
N VAL A 367 20.06 1.27 -4.18
CA VAL A 367 20.48 0.44 -5.32
C VAL A 367 21.46 -0.64 -4.87
N GLU A 368 22.45 -0.25 -4.07
CA GLU A 368 23.49 -1.15 -3.53
C GLU A 368 22.87 -2.25 -2.66
N GLN A 369 21.97 -1.87 -1.75
CA GLN A 369 21.30 -2.81 -0.85
C GLN A 369 20.15 -3.59 -1.52
N LYS A 370 19.77 -3.21 -2.75
CA LYS A 370 18.60 -3.73 -3.46
C LYS A 370 17.32 -3.57 -2.63
N THR A 371 17.05 -2.33 -2.22
CA THR A 371 15.94 -1.99 -1.33
C THR A 371 14.99 -1.03 -2.05
N ALA A 372 13.71 -1.39 -2.12
CA ALA A 372 12.65 -0.53 -2.63
C ALA A 372 11.88 0.06 -1.45
N VAL A 373 11.73 1.39 -1.42
CA VAL A 373 10.96 2.12 -0.41
C VAL A 373 10.11 3.22 -1.07
N PRO A 374 8.83 3.40 -0.67
CA PRO A 374 8.01 2.46 0.12
C PRO A 374 7.63 1.18 -0.67
N HIS A 375 6.92 0.22 -0.05
CA HIS A 375 6.38 -0.95 -0.76
C HIS A 375 4.90 -1.16 -0.43
N THR A 376 4.04 -1.26 -1.45
CA THR A 376 2.58 -1.18 -1.24
C THR A 376 1.96 -2.39 -0.56
N TRP A 377 2.36 -3.63 -0.87
CA TRP A 377 1.83 -4.79 -0.15
C TRP A 377 2.21 -4.73 1.33
N HIS A 378 3.43 -4.28 1.65
CA HIS A 378 3.84 -4.11 3.05
C HIS A 378 3.01 -3.01 3.72
N ALA A 379 2.83 -1.86 3.08
CA ALA A 379 1.98 -0.79 3.60
C ALA A 379 0.52 -1.26 3.80
N ALA A 380 -0.02 -2.03 2.86
CA ALA A 380 -1.37 -2.56 2.91
C ALA A 380 -1.58 -3.55 4.07
N GLU A 381 -0.66 -4.48 4.29
CA GLU A 381 -0.79 -5.46 5.39
C GLU A 381 -0.75 -4.77 6.75
N VAL A 382 0.19 -3.83 6.97
CA VAL A 382 0.25 -3.07 8.23
C VAL A 382 -1.01 -2.23 8.41
N PHE A 383 -1.47 -1.58 7.35
CA PHE A 383 -2.69 -0.76 7.37
C PHE A 383 -3.91 -1.58 7.76
N LEU A 384 -4.15 -2.71 7.07
CA LEU A 384 -5.31 -3.56 7.29
C LEU A 384 -5.28 -4.24 8.68
N TYR A 385 -4.09 -4.65 9.14
CA TYR A 385 -3.89 -5.16 10.49
C TYR A 385 -4.35 -4.13 11.53
N LEU A 386 -3.92 -2.88 11.40
CA LEU A 386 -4.27 -1.81 12.34
C LEU A 386 -5.77 -1.50 12.34
N ILE A 387 -6.38 -1.41 11.15
CA ILE A 387 -7.83 -1.17 11.02
C ILE A 387 -8.66 -2.26 11.71
N ASP A 388 -8.27 -3.54 11.59
CA ASP A 388 -8.99 -4.63 12.21
C ASP A 388 -8.72 -4.78 13.72
N LEU A 389 -7.58 -4.32 14.22
CA LEU A 389 -7.24 -4.34 15.64
C LEU A 389 -8.22 -3.52 16.50
N ILE A 390 -8.83 -2.44 15.97
CA ILE A 390 -9.87 -1.69 16.69
C ILE A 390 -11.21 -2.40 16.74
N LYS A 391 -11.64 -3.00 15.62
CA LYS A 391 -12.93 -3.73 15.58
C LYS A 391 -13.00 -4.81 16.67
N GLN A 392 -11.84 -5.35 17.03
CA GLN A 392 -11.68 -6.37 18.05
C GLN A 392 -11.67 -5.83 19.49
N ASN A 393 -11.29 -4.57 19.72
CA ASN A 393 -11.33 -3.95 21.05
C ASN A 393 -12.70 -3.32 21.39
N GLN A 394 -13.64 -3.36 20.45
CA GLN A 394 -15.02 -2.89 20.60
C GLN A 394 -16.06 -4.03 20.72
N LEU A 395 -15.61 -5.28 20.60
CA LEU A 395 -16.35 -6.52 20.86
C LEU A 395 -15.82 -7.13 22.16
#